data_AF-D9U2A2-F1
#
_entry.id   AF-D9U2A2-F1
#
_cell.length_a   1.000
_cell.length_b   1.000
_cell.length_c   1.000
_cell.angle_alpha   90.00
_cell.angle_beta   90.00
_cell.angle_gamma   90.00
#
_symmetry.space_group_name_H-M   'P 1'
#
loop_
_entity.id
_entity.type
_entity.pdbx_description
1 polymer ?
#
loop_
_entity_poly.entity_id
_entity_poly.type
_entity_poly.pdbx_seq_one_letter_code
_entity_poly.pdbx_strand_id
1 'polypeptide(L)'
;MKILAVVLISVIVLNTANGENYYPQKYTNDYYGCQKQTDAFCDKVCKLHLADSGFCDQSWGLAKACKCVNVSYDNSFFFNALESQCPLLNKSAA
;
A
#
# COMPACT_ATOMS: atom_id res chain seq x y z
N MET A 1 -16.06 -33.24 -7.55
CA MET A 1 -16.24 -31.79 -7.84
C MET A 1 -16.17 -30.90 -6.59
N LYS A 2 -16.76 -31.27 -5.43
CA LYS A 2 -16.74 -30.43 -4.21
C LYS A 2 -15.34 -30.16 -3.61
N ILE A 3 -14.44 -31.14 -3.62
CA ILE A 3 -13.11 -31.03 -2.99
C ILE A 3 -12.23 -29.98 -3.71
N LEU A 4 -12.31 -29.90 -5.04
CA LEU A 4 -11.56 -28.93 -5.85
C LEU A 4 -11.97 -27.47 -5.55
N ALA A 5 -13.26 -27.22 -5.32
CA ALA A 5 -13.76 -25.87 -5.05
C ALA A 5 -13.22 -25.31 -3.72
N VAL A 6 -13.09 -26.14 -2.68
CA VAL A 6 -12.57 -25.70 -1.37
C VAL A 6 -11.09 -25.31 -1.46
N VAL A 7 -10.29 -26.09 -2.20
CA VAL A 7 -8.86 -25.78 -2.39
C VAL A 7 -8.67 -24.45 -3.14
N LEU A 8 -9.43 -24.23 -4.22
CA LEU A 8 -9.40 -22.96 -4.96
C LEU A 8 -9.76 -21.76 -4.09
N ILE A 9 -10.83 -21.85 -3.28
CA ILE A 9 -11.23 -20.76 -2.37
C ILE A 9 -10.13 -20.48 -1.34
N SER A 10 -9.52 -21.52 -0.76
CA SER A 10 -8.44 -21.32 0.22
C SER A 10 -7.20 -20.64 -0.38
N VAL A 11 -6.84 -20.98 -1.61
CA VAL A 11 -5.72 -20.32 -2.33
C VAL A 11 -6.05 -18.88 -2.69
N ILE A 12 -7.31 -18.59 -3.06
CA ILE A 12 -7.75 -17.22 -3.36
C ILE A 12 -7.70 -16.36 -2.09
N VAL A 13 -8.29 -16.83 -0.97
CA VAL A 13 -8.33 -16.07 0.28
C VAL A 13 -6.93 -15.81 0.86
N LEU A 14 -6.02 -16.78 0.75
CA LEU A 14 -4.64 -16.62 1.24
C LEU A 14 -3.81 -15.65 0.38
N ASN A 15 -4.09 -15.55 -0.92
CA ASN A 15 -3.35 -14.67 -1.83
C ASN A 15 -3.92 -13.24 -1.91
N THR A 16 -5.21 -13.04 -1.65
CA THR A 16 -5.81 -11.69 -1.77
C THR A 16 -5.69 -10.85 -0.49
N ALA A 17 -5.56 -11.48 0.67
CA ALA A 17 -5.63 -10.76 1.96
C ALA A 17 -4.30 -10.15 2.42
N ASN A 18 -3.17 -10.62 1.88
CA ASN A 18 -1.86 -10.12 2.29
C ASN A 18 -1.40 -9.12 1.24
N GLY A 19 -1.48 -7.83 1.55
CA GLY A 19 -0.84 -6.82 0.69
C GLY A 19 0.65 -7.14 0.53
N GLU A 20 1.26 -6.68 -0.56
CA GLU A 20 2.70 -6.86 -0.72
C GLU A 20 3.45 -5.68 -0.11
N ASN A 21 4.79 -5.75 -0.13
CA ASN A 21 5.60 -4.61 0.25
C ASN A 21 5.72 -3.64 -0.93
N TYR A 22 5.14 -2.45 -0.81
CA TYR A 22 5.25 -1.40 -1.82
C TYR A 22 5.90 -0.13 -1.29
N TYR A 23 6.47 0.64 -2.21
CA TYR A 23 6.91 2.01 -1.95
C TYR A 23 5.76 2.93 -2.38
N PRO A 24 5.08 3.60 -1.44
CA PRO A 24 3.94 4.44 -1.77
C PRO A 24 4.38 5.64 -2.60
N GLN A 25 3.49 6.08 -3.49
CA GLN A 25 3.72 7.22 -4.37
C GLN A 25 2.80 8.38 -4.02
N LYS A 26 3.36 9.58 -4.06
CA LYS A 26 2.63 10.85 -3.98
C LYS A 26 1.78 11.05 -5.22
N TYR A 27 0.91 12.06 -5.19
CA TYR A 27 0.17 12.52 -6.37
C TYR A 27 1.08 12.96 -7.54
N THR A 28 2.36 13.24 -7.29
CA THR A 28 3.37 13.58 -8.32
C THR A 28 4.05 12.36 -8.95
N ASN A 29 3.64 11.14 -8.59
CA ASN A 29 4.32 9.86 -8.91
C ASN A 29 5.72 9.71 -8.28
N ASP A 30 6.12 10.61 -7.38
CA ASP A 30 7.35 10.47 -6.61
C ASP A 30 7.15 9.60 -5.38
N TYR A 31 8.18 8.85 -5.01
CA TYR A 31 8.22 8.12 -3.74
C TYR A 31 8.38 9.04 -2.53
N TYR A 32 7.87 8.59 -1.38
CA TYR A 32 8.09 9.28 -0.10
C TYR A 32 9.53 9.06 0.39
N GLY A 33 10.43 9.99 0.09
CA GLY A 33 11.79 9.98 0.62
C GLY A 33 11.83 10.15 2.15
N CYS A 34 12.68 9.39 2.82
CA CYS A 34 12.80 9.37 4.29
C CYS A 34 14.23 9.62 4.80
N GLN A 35 15.14 10.14 3.97
CA GLN A 35 16.57 10.34 4.30
C GLN A 35 16.83 11.08 5.63
N LYS A 36 15.99 12.06 5.97
CA LYS A 36 16.09 12.87 7.19
C LYS A 36 14.94 12.60 8.17
N GLN A 37 14.23 11.49 7.96
CA GLN A 37 13.02 11.15 8.69
C GLN A 37 13.24 9.86 9.50
N THR A 38 12.36 9.61 10.47
CA THR A 38 12.35 8.38 11.25
C THR A 38 11.34 7.39 10.69
N ASP A 39 11.36 6.13 11.15
CA ASP A 39 10.35 5.14 10.77
C ASP A 39 8.93 5.61 11.12
N ALA A 40 8.76 6.43 12.16
CA ALA A 40 7.46 7.00 12.53
C ALA A 40 6.89 7.93 11.44
N PHE A 41 7.71 8.55 10.59
CA PHE A 41 7.24 9.27 9.41
C PHE A 41 6.68 8.28 8.37
N CYS A 42 7.44 7.23 8.08
CA CYS A 42 7.02 6.23 7.10
C CYS A 42 5.80 5.44 7.56
N ASP A 43 5.66 5.16 8.85
CA ASP A 43 4.46 4.56 9.42
C ASP A 43 3.21 5.43 9.17
N LYS A 44 3.32 6.76 9.35
CA LYS A 44 2.23 7.69 9.04
C LYS A 44 1.89 7.73 7.55
N VAL A 45 2.91 7.74 6.68
CA VAL A 45 2.71 7.66 5.24
C VAL A 45 2.01 6.35 4.89
N CYS A 46 2.47 5.22 5.39
CA CYS A 46 1.91 3.91 5.06
C CYS A 46 0.48 3.75 5.57
N LYS A 47 0.14 4.29 6.74
CA LYS A 47 -1.24 4.35 7.23
C LYS A 47 -2.16 5.18 6.32
N LEU A 48 -1.65 6.25 5.70
CA LEU A 48 -2.40 7.03 4.71
C LEU A 48 -2.73 6.20 3.46
N HIS A 49 -1.86 5.24 3.14
CA HIS A 49 -2.02 4.28 2.06
C HIS A 49 -2.68 2.97 2.51
N LEU A 50 -3.41 2.97 3.64
CA LEU A 50 -4.14 1.81 4.17
C LEU A 50 -3.26 0.54 4.35
N ALA A 51 -1.98 0.74 4.65
CA ALA A 51 -1.04 -0.32 5.00
C ALA A 51 -0.97 -0.54 6.51
N ASP A 52 -0.52 -1.73 6.92
CA ASP A 52 -0.41 -2.08 8.35
C ASP A 52 0.69 -1.27 9.06
N SER A 53 1.81 -1.09 8.39
CA SER A 53 2.98 -0.38 8.93
C SER A 53 3.91 0.12 7.84
N GLY A 54 4.83 1.00 8.23
CA GLY A 54 5.85 1.54 7.33
C GLY A 54 7.19 1.79 8.01
N PHE A 55 8.27 1.64 7.27
CA PHE A 55 9.63 1.93 7.73
C PHE A 55 10.47 2.56 6.63
N CYS A 56 11.57 3.19 7.02
CA CYS A 56 12.49 3.83 6.10
C CYS A 56 13.48 2.80 5.54
N ASP A 57 13.39 2.52 4.24
CA ASP A 57 14.16 1.47 3.56
C ASP A 57 15.21 2.06 2.61
N GLN A 58 16.39 1.44 2.54
CA GLN A 58 17.53 1.86 1.72
C GLN A 58 17.83 0.85 0.60
N SER A 59 16.82 0.23 -0.02
CA SER A 59 17.06 -0.74 -1.11
C SER A 59 17.56 -0.10 -2.40
N TRP A 60 17.34 1.21 -2.63
CA TRP A 60 17.75 1.92 -3.86
C TRP A 60 19.08 2.69 -3.71
N GLY A 61 20.08 2.02 -3.14
CA GLY A 61 21.43 2.56 -3.02
C GLY A 61 21.54 3.69 -2.00
N LEU A 62 21.59 4.94 -2.46
CA LEU A 62 21.75 6.12 -1.58
C LEU A 62 20.43 6.77 -1.18
N ALA A 63 19.34 6.51 -1.92
CA ALA A 63 18.05 7.08 -1.63
C ALA A 63 17.30 6.20 -0.64
N LYS A 64 16.88 6.79 0.48
CA LYS A 64 15.96 6.16 1.41
C LYS A 64 14.52 6.56 1.09
N ALA A 65 13.65 5.56 0.95
CA ALA A 65 12.23 5.76 0.71
C ALA A 65 11.41 4.98 1.74
N CYS A 66 10.20 5.45 2.02
CA CYS A 66 9.27 4.71 2.84
C CYS A 66 8.85 3.43 2.12
N LYS A 67 8.85 2.32 2.86
CA LYS A 67 8.36 1.02 2.43
C LYS A 67 7.20 0.62 3.33
N CYS A 68 6.07 0.31 2.73
CA CYS A 68 4.86 -0.11 3.41
C CYS A 68 4.72 -1.62 3.36
N VAL A 69 4.28 -2.20 4.48
CA VAL A 69 3.99 -3.64 4.60
C VAL A 69 2.49 -3.85 4.48
N ASN A 70 2.09 -4.92 3.77
CA ASN A 70 0.70 -5.31 3.61
C ASN A 70 -0.16 -4.21 2.98
N VAL A 71 0.32 -3.58 1.91
CA VAL A 71 -0.48 -2.63 1.13
C VAL A 71 -0.94 -3.26 -0.18
N SER A 72 -2.20 -3.01 -0.55
CA SER A 72 -2.68 -3.40 -1.89
C SER A 72 -1.98 -2.57 -2.95
N TYR A 73 -1.83 -3.13 -4.15
CA TYR A 73 -1.26 -2.40 -5.29
C TYR A 73 -2.01 -1.09 -5.54
N ASP A 74 -3.35 -1.12 -5.53
CA ASP A 74 -4.17 0.07 -5.75
C ASP A 74 -3.88 1.14 -4.71
N ASN A 75 -3.80 0.79 -3.43
CA ASN A 75 -3.55 1.74 -2.35
C ASN A 75 -2.09 2.23 -2.30
N SER A 76 -1.18 1.66 -3.08
CA SER A 76 0.20 2.21 -3.19
C SER A 76 0.23 3.61 -3.80
N PHE A 77 -0.82 4.01 -4.53
CA PHE A 77 -0.97 5.34 -5.11
C PHE A 77 -1.85 6.24 -4.24
N PHE A 78 -1.44 7.49 -4.08
CA PHE A 78 -2.12 8.44 -3.16
C PHE A 78 -3.61 8.63 -3.48
N PHE A 79 -3.98 8.86 -4.74
CA PHE A 79 -5.37 9.11 -5.10
C PHE A 79 -6.27 7.89 -4.92
N ASN A 80 -5.80 6.70 -5.28
CA ASN A 80 -6.54 5.46 -5.06
C ASN A 80 -6.79 5.21 -3.56
N ALA A 81 -5.76 5.42 -2.72
CA ALA A 81 -5.90 5.32 -1.28
C ALA A 81 -6.87 6.37 -0.71
N LEU A 82 -6.86 7.59 -1.26
CA LEU A 82 -7.79 8.65 -0.88
C LEU A 82 -9.23 8.32 -1.29
N GLU A 83 -9.45 7.82 -2.51
CA GLU A 83 -10.76 7.38 -3.00
C GLU A 83 -11.33 6.22 -2.17
N SER A 84 -10.47 5.28 -1.77
CA SER A 84 -10.85 4.17 -0.89
C SER A 84 -11.37 4.66 0.47
N GLN A 85 -10.77 5.71 1.01
CA GLN A 85 -11.18 6.32 2.29
C GLN A 85 -12.36 7.29 2.14
N CYS A 86 -12.56 7.86 0.96
CA CYS A 86 -13.59 8.86 0.69
C CYS A 86 -14.51 8.43 -0.46
N PRO A 87 -15.51 7.56 -0.21
CA PRO A 87 -16.47 7.10 -1.23
C PRO A 87 -17.22 8.23 -1.93
N LEU A 88 -17.30 9.42 -1.30
CA LEU A 88 -17.93 10.60 -1.88
C LEU A 88 -17.12 11.21 -3.04
N LEU A 89 -15.79 11.05 -3.07
CA LEU A 89 -14.96 11.53 -4.18
C LEU A 89 -15.24 10.73 -5.47
N ASN A 90 -15.50 9.43 -5.34
CA ASN A 90 -15.86 8.56 -6.46
C ASN A 90 -17.21 8.97 -7.09
N LYS A 91 -18.14 9.55 -6.31
CA LYS A 91 -19.44 10.01 -6.81
C LYS A 91 -19.40 11.36 -7.55
N SER A 92 -18.34 12.14 -7.39
CA SER A 92 -18.19 13.44 -8.05
C SER A 92 -17.40 13.41 -9.36
N ALA A 93 -16.90 12.23 -9.78
CA ALA A 93 -16.13 12.06 -11.01
C ALA A 93 -16.96 11.51 -12.20
N ALA A 94 -18.28 11.36 -12.03
CA ALA A 94 -19.22 11.06 -13.10
C ALA A 94 -19.98 12.33 -13.52
#